data_AF-A0A5N6IDP1-F1
#
_entry.id   AF-A0A5N6IDP1-F1
#
_cell.length_a   1.000
_cell.length_b   1.000
_cell.length_c   1.000
_cell.angle_alpha   90.00
_cell.angle_beta   90.00
_cell.angle_gamma   90.00
#
_symmetry.space_group_name_H-M   'P 1'
#
loop_
_entity.id
_entity.type
_entity.pdbx_description
1 polymer ?
#
loop_
_entity_poly.entity_id
_entity_poly.type
_entity_poly.pdbx_seq_one_letter_code
_entity_poly.pdbx_strand_id
1 'polypeptide(L)'
;MAFEHVTSSTSVELSPTKNRCSLKAVTYLRQISKCANGNLPGLSNFKGLRGLLAAERVAHAIPQLAGKEYPSILEAQLEDMEKRLGVTWNRRKSVHTSISNPLYISSEQPLLTIDGDSAGYDSNMRLIAEIEALGCSKSMLELGRIANLLDEFEGDQIRVPIPYKDAAPYDFAWFPQRSPIELPNNTLPVGIDQFSVRPSSALGLLRVRPHSHGISLVSECCLHLMQLGYLVARPKSAQTWEETGHIVTWDRAFGRFVAVFVGKSCGALDAEKQWIVPNPLFGLDAVMRVSPGNDLPEQKDTNPPFRHSYPVYYVDADPGPDLV
;
A
#
# COMPACT_ATOMS: atom_id res chain seq x y z
N MET A 1 11.28 17.61 -11.52
CA MET A 1 12.42 16.66 -11.51
C MET A 1 13.39 16.91 -10.33
N ALA A 2 12.96 17.45 -9.19
CA ALA A 2 13.86 17.78 -8.06
C ALA A 2 13.67 16.89 -6.80
N PHE A 3 12.72 15.94 -6.81
CA PHE A 3 12.35 15.14 -5.62
C PHE A 3 12.79 13.67 -5.68
N GLU A 4 13.56 13.25 -6.69
CA GLU A 4 13.88 11.82 -6.91
C GLU A 4 15.16 11.32 -6.20
N HIS A 5 15.83 12.12 -5.39
CA HIS A 5 17.06 11.67 -4.71
C HIS A 5 17.07 11.98 -3.21
N VAL A 6 16.20 11.34 -2.44
CA VAL A 6 16.46 11.10 -1.00
C VAL A 6 15.84 9.76 -0.58
N THR A 7 16.51 8.64 -0.84
CA THR A 7 16.42 7.45 0.03
C THR A 7 17.68 6.59 -0.15
N SER A 8 18.49 6.49 0.91
CA SER A 8 19.20 5.26 1.27
C SER A 8 19.72 5.34 2.71
N SER A 9 19.29 4.35 3.48
CA SER A 9 19.95 3.65 4.60
C SER A 9 20.56 4.43 5.77
N THR A 10 20.00 4.24 6.97
CA THR A 10 20.73 3.69 8.13
C THR A 10 19.75 3.39 9.28
N SER A 11 19.68 2.11 9.64
CA SER A 11 19.05 1.62 10.87
C SER A 11 19.99 1.86 12.05
N VAL A 12 19.58 2.68 13.02
CA VAL A 12 19.99 2.60 14.44
C VAL A 12 18.83 3.10 15.31
N GLU A 13 18.58 2.32 16.36
CA GLU A 13 17.59 2.47 17.42
C GLU A 13 17.53 3.83 18.16
N LEU A 14 16.38 4.00 18.81
CA LEU A 14 16.01 4.93 19.88
C LEU A 14 15.57 6.35 19.48
N SER A 15 14.67 6.86 20.33
CA SER A 15 13.71 7.94 20.19
C SER A 15 14.19 9.42 20.01
N PRO A 16 15.48 9.76 19.79
CA PRO A 16 15.88 11.11 19.31
C PRO A 16 15.86 11.26 17.77
N THR A 17 15.78 10.17 17.02
CA THR A 17 15.98 10.13 15.56
C THR A 17 14.85 10.80 14.77
N LYS A 18 13.59 10.68 15.20
CA LYS A 18 12.42 11.29 14.55
C LYS A 18 12.54 12.83 14.49
N ASN A 19 13.09 13.45 15.55
CA ASN A 19 13.35 14.89 15.63
C ASN A 19 14.56 15.34 14.79
N ARG A 20 15.53 14.46 14.56
CA ARG A 20 16.73 14.75 13.75
C ARG A 20 16.42 14.70 12.26
N CYS A 21 15.60 13.74 11.84
CA CYS A 21 15.16 13.59 10.45
C CYS A 21 14.23 14.74 10.02
N SER A 22 13.29 15.15 10.88
CA SER A 22 12.40 16.28 10.59
C SER A 22 13.16 17.61 10.48
N LEU A 23 14.20 17.83 11.30
CA LEU A 23 15.04 19.04 11.20
C LEU A 23 15.84 19.09 9.88
N LYS A 24 16.41 17.96 9.46
CA LYS A 24 17.09 17.85 8.16
C LYS A 24 16.10 18.12 7.01
N ALA A 25 14.91 17.53 7.05
CA ALA A 25 13.87 17.77 6.06
C ALA A 25 13.50 19.26 5.95
N VAL A 26 13.26 19.95 7.08
CA VAL A 26 13.01 21.41 7.08
C VAL A 26 14.17 22.19 6.47
N THR A 27 15.41 21.78 6.73
CA THR A 27 16.61 22.43 6.18
C THR A 27 16.65 22.32 4.65
N TYR A 28 16.40 21.13 4.10
CA TYR A 28 16.33 20.94 2.65
C TYR A 28 15.16 21.68 2.02
N LEU A 29 13.97 21.63 2.61
CA LEU A 29 12.81 22.38 2.12
C LEU A 29 13.10 23.89 2.11
N ARG A 30 13.79 24.42 3.12
CA ARG A 30 14.20 25.82 3.15
C ARG A 30 15.20 26.16 2.05
N GLN A 31 16.14 25.27 1.74
CA GLN A 31 17.07 25.45 0.63
C GLN A 31 16.34 25.45 -0.72
N ILE A 32 15.46 24.47 -0.95
CA ILE A 32 14.63 24.39 -2.16
C ILE A 32 13.78 25.65 -2.30
N SER A 33 13.11 26.08 -1.23
CA SER A 33 12.30 27.30 -1.22
C SER A 33 13.12 28.53 -1.61
N LYS A 34 14.32 28.70 -1.04
CA LYS A 34 15.23 29.79 -1.42
C LYS A 34 15.63 29.74 -2.90
N CYS A 35 15.96 28.55 -3.41
CA CYS A 35 16.31 28.36 -4.82
C CYS A 35 15.12 28.57 -5.78
N ALA A 36 13.89 28.38 -5.29
CA ALA A 36 12.66 28.53 -6.05
C ALA A 36 11.88 29.80 -5.67
N ASN A 37 12.57 30.87 -5.26
CA ASN A 37 12.01 32.18 -4.94
C ASN A 37 10.85 32.15 -3.92
N GLY A 38 11.03 31.42 -2.83
CA GLY A 38 10.04 31.30 -1.75
C GLY A 38 8.90 30.33 -2.07
N ASN A 39 9.14 29.31 -2.91
CA ASN A 39 8.11 28.35 -3.35
C ASN A 39 8.59 26.90 -3.22
N LEU A 40 7.67 25.94 -3.10
CA LEU A 40 8.00 24.50 -3.08
C LEU A 40 7.37 23.78 -4.27
N PRO A 41 7.82 24.07 -5.51
CA PRO A 41 7.13 23.62 -6.71
C PRO A 41 7.04 22.09 -6.79
N GLY A 42 5.81 21.58 -6.98
CA GLY A 42 5.54 20.15 -7.15
C GLY A 42 5.45 19.36 -5.84
N LEU A 43 5.51 20.03 -4.68
CA LEU A 43 5.32 19.38 -3.39
C LEU A 43 3.89 18.83 -3.23
N SER A 44 2.90 19.49 -3.82
CA SER A 44 1.50 18.99 -3.87
C SER A 44 1.37 17.61 -4.52
N ASN A 45 2.25 17.28 -5.48
CA ASN A 45 2.25 16.01 -6.21
C ASN A 45 3.24 14.98 -5.65
N PHE A 46 3.91 15.30 -4.54
CA PHE A 46 4.88 14.40 -3.94
C PHE A 46 4.17 13.23 -3.26
N LYS A 47 4.41 11.99 -3.71
CA LYS A 47 3.79 10.78 -3.14
C LYS A 47 3.97 10.66 -1.61
N GLY A 48 5.11 11.15 -1.09
CA GLY A 48 5.39 11.16 0.35
C GLY A 48 4.85 12.37 1.11
N LEU A 49 3.99 13.20 0.52
CA LEU A 49 3.52 14.45 1.12
C LEU A 49 2.86 14.22 2.49
N ARG A 50 2.00 13.20 2.61
CA ARG A 50 1.33 12.87 3.89
C ARG A 50 2.32 12.51 4.99
N GLY A 51 3.29 11.64 4.69
CA GLY A 51 4.35 11.28 5.64
C GLY A 51 5.23 12.47 6.01
N LEU A 52 5.47 13.39 5.06
CA LEU A 52 6.20 14.62 5.30
C LEU A 52 5.42 15.58 6.22
N LEU A 53 4.11 15.73 6.01
CA LEU A 53 3.23 16.60 6.80
C LEU A 53 2.87 16.00 8.17
N ALA A 54 2.97 14.69 8.35
CA ALA A 54 2.82 14.06 9.66
C ALA A 54 3.95 14.45 10.64
N ALA A 55 5.08 14.95 10.14
CA ALA A 55 6.14 15.49 10.97
C ALA A 55 5.81 16.95 11.38
N GLU A 56 5.45 17.13 12.65
CA GLU A 56 5.05 18.42 13.26
C GLU A 56 5.93 19.62 12.83
N ARG A 57 7.26 19.48 12.92
CA ARG A 57 8.20 20.54 12.52
C ARG A 57 8.10 20.91 11.04
N VAL A 58 7.86 19.93 10.18
CA VAL A 58 7.71 20.17 8.75
C VAL A 58 6.37 20.83 8.49
N ALA A 59 5.28 20.32 9.07
CA ALA A 59 3.95 20.91 8.97
C ALA A 59 3.94 22.40 9.35
N HIS A 60 4.62 22.77 10.44
CA HIS A 60 4.76 24.17 10.85
C HIS A 60 5.60 25.03 9.90
N ALA A 61 6.57 24.46 9.20
CA ALA A 61 7.44 25.19 8.28
C ALA A 61 6.80 25.41 6.91
N ILE A 62 5.96 24.48 6.43
CA ILE A 62 5.38 24.51 5.09
C ILE A 62 4.66 25.83 4.75
N PRO A 63 3.78 26.41 5.60
CA PRO A 63 3.09 27.65 5.28
C PRO A 63 4.02 28.83 4.95
N GLN A 64 5.22 28.86 5.56
CA GLN A 64 6.21 29.92 5.34
C GLN A 64 7.12 29.66 4.14
N LEU A 65 7.23 28.39 3.70
CA LEU A 65 8.17 27.96 2.65
C LEU A 65 7.51 27.73 1.30
N ALA A 66 6.22 27.35 1.30
CA ALA A 66 5.52 26.86 0.13
C ALA A 66 4.98 27.96 -0.78
N GLY A 67 4.93 29.22 -0.36
CA GLY A 67 4.55 30.34 -1.21
C GLY A 67 3.25 30.10 -1.97
N LYS A 68 3.32 30.10 -3.31
CA LYS A 68 2.17 29.90 -4.21
C LYS A 68 1.72 28.44 -4.30
N GLU A 69 2.56 27.49 -3.93
CA GLU A 69 2.22 26.06 -3.89
C GLU A 69 1.30 25.73 -2.70
N TYR A 70 1.28 26.56 -1.65
CA TYR A 70 0.58 26.24 -0.41
C TYR A 70 -0.91 25.87 -0.59
N PRO A 71 -1.72 26.60 -1.39
CA PRO A 71 -3.10 26.19 -1.67
C PRO A 71 -3.19 24.80 -2.32
N SER A 72 -2.33 24.48 -3.28
CA SER A 72 -2.30 23.17 -3.93
C SER A 72 -1.90 22.03 -2.98
N ILE A 73 -1.07 22.31 -1.98
CA ILE A 73 -0.77 21.35 -0.90
C ILE A 73 -2.03 21.09 -0.06
N LEU A 74 -2.78 22.14 0.28
CA LEU A 74 -4.03 21.98 1.04
C LEU A 74 -5.09 21.23 0.25
N GLU A 75 -5.25 21.55 -1.04
CA GLU A 75 -6.14 20.82 -1.95
C GLU A 75 -5.76 19.34 -2.03
N ALA A 76 -4.48 19.00 -2.18
CA ALA A 76 -4.02 17.62 -2.19
C ALA A 76 -4.30 16.87 -0.87
N GLN A 77 -4.20 17.56 0.28
CA GLN A 77 -4.56 16.97 1.57
C GLN A 77 -6.07 16.78 1.73
N LEU A 78 -6.88 17.71 1.24
CA LEU A 78 -8.33 17.56 1.24
C LEU A 78 -8.76 16.39 0.36
N GLU A 79 -8.19 16.26 -0.84
CA GLU A 79 -8.46 15.13 -1.74
C GLU A 79 -8.04 13.78 -1.12
N ASP A 80 -6.93 13.71 -0.40
CA ASP A 80 -6.51 12.53 0.36
C ASP A 80 -7.54 12.17 1.46
N MET A 81 -7.97 13.16 2.24
CA MET A 81 -8.97 12.97 3.29
C MET A 81 -10.32 12.50 2.71
N GLU A 82 -10.76 13.11 1.60
CA GLU A 82 -11.99 12.75 0.90
C GLU A 82 -11.94 11.29 0.43
N LYS A 83 -10.85 10.86 -0.23
CA LYS A 83 -10.65 9.48 -0.67
C LYS A 83 -10.73 8.48 0.48
N ARG A 84 -10.10 8.79 1.62
CA ARG A 84 -10.11 7.96 2.83
C ARG A 84 -11.47 7.91 3.54
N LEU A 85 -12.33 8.88 3.26
CA LEU A 85 -13.73 8.88 3.68
C LEU A 85 -14.65 8.23 2.63
N GLY A 86 -14.14 7.89 1.45
CA GLY A 86 -14.95 7.33 0.36
C GLY A 86 -15.80 8.35 -0.38
N VAL A 87 -15.58 9.66 -0.15
CA VAL A 87 -16.34 10.76 -0.75
C VAL A 87 -15.46 11.60 -1.67
N THR A 88 -16.07 12.47 -2.47
CA THR A 88 -15.37 13.42 -3.32
C THR A 88 -16.18 14.70 -3.50
N TRP A 89 -15.50 15.84 -3.59
CA TRP A 89 -16.14 17.12 -3.87
C TRP A 89 -16.60 17.25 -5.32
N ASN A 90 -17.92 17.36 -5.53
CA ASN A 90 -18.50 17.66 -6.83
C ASN A 90 -18.59 19.18 -7.04
N ARG A 91 -17.60 19.75 -7.74
CA ARG A 91 -17.54 21.20 -8.03
C ARG A 91 -18.76 21.78 -8.75
N ARG A 92 -19.46 20.98 -9.57
CA ARG A 92 -20.62 21.47 -10.35
C ARG A 92 -21.86 21.62 -9.49
N LYS A 93 -22.04 20.69 -8.56
CA LYS A 93 -23.19 20.65 -7.66
C LYS A 93 -22.91 21.31 -6.31
N SER A 94 -21.65 21.62 -6.02
CA SER A 94 -21.17 22.16 -4.74
C SER A 94 -21.57 21.27 -3.55
N VAL A 95 -21.41 19.95 -3.70
CA VAL A 95 -21.72 18.95 -2.67
C VAL A 95 -20.67 17.84 -2.67
N HIS A 96 -20.48 17.18 -1.53
CA HIS A 96 -19.74 15.91 -1.45
C HIS A 96 -20.63 14.76 -1.87
N THR A 97 -20.10 13.86 -2.70
CA THR A 97 -20.80 12.63 -3.14
C THR A 97 -19.95 11.40 -2.88
N SER A 98 -20.56 10.22 -2.79
CA SER A 98 -19.81 8.95 -2.79
C SER A 98 -18.94 8.83 -4.04
N ILE A 99 -17.72 8.32 -3.89
CA ILE A 99 -16.81 8.04 -5.01
C ILE A 99 -17.39 6.94 -5.90
N SER A 100 -17.94 5.89 -5.30
CA SER A 100 -18.52 4.76 -6.02
C SER A 100 -19.86 5.11 -6.68
N ASN A 101 -20.62 6.05 -6.10
CA ASN A 101 -21.92 6.46 -6.61
C ASN A 101 -22.12 7.99 -6.53
N PRO A 102 -21.86 8.72 -7.63
CA PRO A 102 -22.03 10.19 -7.69
C PRO A 102 -23.47 10.70 -7.52
N LEU A 103 -24.47 9.80 -7.49
CA LEU A 103 -25.86 10.15 -7.18
C LEU A 103 -26.13 10.21 -5.68
N TYR A 104 -25.28 9.59 -4.86
CA TYR A 104 -25.43 9.55 -3.41
C TYR A 104 -24.71 10.74 -2.79
N ILE A 105 -25.47 11.67 -2.22
CA ILE A 105 -24.98 12.94 -1.68
C ILE A 105 -24.65 12.76 -0.19
N SER A 106 -23.39 13.03 0.17
CA SER A 106 -22.90 12.93 1.55
C SER A 106 -23.14 14.18 2.37
N SER A 107 -23.24 15.37 1.74
CA SER A 107 -23.23 16.65 2.45
C SER A 107 -24.44 16.89 3.36
N GLU A 108 -25.48 16.06 3.24
CA GLU A 108 -26.72 16.17 4.02
C GLU A 108 -26.76 15.19 5.21
N GLN A 109 -25.78 14.30 5.32
CA GLN A 109 -25.69 13.30 6.37
C GLN A 109 -24.35 13.41 7.12
N PRO A 110 -24.28 12.97 8.39
CA PRO A 110 -23.00 12.78 9.07
C PRO A 110 -22.09 11.87 8.24
N LEU A 111 -20.81 12.22 8.13
CA LEU A 111 -19.81 11.40 7.42
C LEU A 111 -19.58 10.03 8.09
N LEU A 112 -20.00 9.89 9.34
CA LEU A 112 -19.92 8.66 10.12
C LEU A 112 -21.26 8.48 10.84
N THR A 113 -21.99 7.44 10.46
CA THR A 113 -23.20 6.97 11.15
C THR A 113 -22.89 5.72 11.97
N ILE A 114 -23.62 5.50 13.07
CA ILE A 114 -23.44 4.31 13.92
C ILE A 114 -23.67 3.03 13.12
N ASP A 115 -24.58 3.08 12.15
CA ASP A 115 -24.99 1.95 11.34
C ASP A 115 -24.05 1.70 10.14
N GLY A 116 -23.03 2.53 9.93
CA GLY A 116 -22.09 2.42 8.80
C GLY A 116 -22.69 2.75 7.43
N ASP A 117 -23.98 3.08 7.37
CA ASP A 117 -24.67 3.54 6.16
C ASP A 117 -24.36 5.02 5.92
N SER A 118 -23.11 5.28 5.53
CA SER A 118 -22.60 6.61 5.19
C SER A 118 -22.09 6.60 3.75
N ALA A 119 -22.22 7.73 3.06
CA ALA A 119 -21.83 7.88 1.67
C ALA A 119 -20.38 7.42 1.42
N GLY A 120 -20.23 6.35 0.63
CA GLY A 120 -18.92 5.88 0.19
C GLY A 120 -18.13 5.07 1.22
N TYR A 121 -18.73 4.73 2.37
CA TYR A 121 -18.10 3.85 3.35
C TYR A 121 -17.79 2.46 2.77
N ASP A 122 -18.64 2.00 1.85
CA ASP A 122 -18.55 0.79 1.03
C ASP A 122 -17.60 0.92 -0.17
N SER A 123 -16.95 2.07 -0.35
CA SER A 123 -16.12 2.31 -1.53
C SER A 123 -14.80 1.54 -1.47
N ASN A 124 -14.53 0.71 -2.48
CA ASN A 124 -13.20 0.12 -2.68
C ASN A 124 -12.06 1.15 -2.72
N MET A 125 -12.35 2.38 -3.15
CA MET A 125 -11.37 3.47 -3.14
C MET A 125 -11.00 3.91 -1.73
N ARG A 126 -11.91 3.81 -0.76
CA ARG A 126 -11.62 4.04 0.66
C ARG A 126 -10.61 3.01 1.17
N LEU A 127 -10.83 1.72 0.88
CA LEU A 127 -9.90 0.65 1.26
C LEU A 127 -8.49 0.92 0.70
N ILE A 128 -8.39 1.21 -0.59
CA ILE A 128 -7.11 1.50 -1.26
C ILE A 128 -6.43 2.72 -0.62
N ALA A 129 -7.17 3.81 -0.42
CA ALA A 129 -6.63 5.03 0.18
C ALA A 129 -6.15 4.82 1.63
N GLU A 130 -6.84 4.02 2.43
CA GLU A 130 -6.41 3.67 3.78
C GLU A 130 -5.16 2.77 3.78
N ILE A 131 -5.03 1.84 2.82
CA ILE A 131 -3.81 1.05 2.64
C ILE A 131 -2.64 1.94 2.24
N GLU A 132 -2.81 2.84 1.27
CA GLU A 132 -1.76 3.78 0.84
C GLU A 132 -1.33 4.70 2.00
N ALA A 133 -2.29 5.09 2.82
CA ALA A 133 -2.07 5.90 4.00
C ALA A 133 -1.29 5.14 5.10
N LEU A 134 -1.74 3.95 5.48
CA LEU A 134 -1.27 3.29 6.70
C LEU A 134 -0.25 2.18 6.43
N GLY A 135 -0.12 1.70 5.19
CA GLY A 135 0.62 0.48 4.88
C GLY A 135 2.13 0.60 5.09
N CYS A 136 2.69 1.81 5.01
CA CYS A 136 4.10 2.07 5.34
C CYS A 136 4.31 2.41 6.82
N SER A 137 3.27 2.29 7.65
CA SER A 137 3.39 2.58 9.08
C SER A 137 4.30 1.59 9.79
N LYS A 138 4.91 2.11 10.86
CA LYS A 138 5.65 1.35 11.85
C LYS A 138 4.80 1.00 13.08
N SER A 139 3.57 1.50 13.16
CA SER A 139 2.66 1.25 14.26
C SER A 139 1.86 -0.02 14.01
N MET A 140 1.96 -0.99 14.92
CA MET A 140 1.15 -2.21 14.86
C MET A 140 -0.35 -1.90 14.89
N LEU A 141 -0.75 -0.85 15.61
CA LEU A 141 -2.14 -0.41 15.69
C LEU A 141 -2.63 0.09 14.33
N GLU A 142 -1.82 0.87 13.61
CA GLU A 142 -2.19 1.41 12.29
C GLU A 142 -2.26 0.32 11.23
N LEU A 143 -1.33 -0.64 11.24
CA LEU A 143 -1.42 -1.83 10.37
C LEU A 143 -2.61 -2.72 10.75
N GLY A 144 -2.93 -2.81 12.05
CA GLY A 144 -4.14 -3.48 12.54
C GLY A 144 -5.44 -2.87 12.00
N ARG A 145 -5.47 -1.56 11.72
CA ARG A 145 -6.62 -0.92 11.06
C ARG A 145 -6.79 -1.40 9.63
N ILE A 146 -5.71 -1.52 8.86
CA ILE A 146 -5.78 -2.13 7.52
C ILE A 146 -6.33 -3.55 7.63
N ALA A 147 -5.82 -4.35 8.58
CA ALA A 147 -6.30 -5.70 8.76
C ALA A 147 -7.81 -5.73 9.06
N ASN A 148 -8.34 -4.81 9.88
CA ASN A 148 -9.78 -4.69 10.16
C ASN A 148 -10.57 -4.27 8.92
N LEU A 149 -10.05 -3.33 8.11
CA LEU A 149 -10.67 -2.96 6.84
C LEU A 149 -10.74 -4.13 5.87
N LEU A 150 -9.73 -5.01 5.83
CA LEU A 150 -9.81 -6.20 4.97
C LEU A 150 -10.96 -7.14 5.34
N ASP A 151 -11.35 -7.21 6.63
CA ASP A 151 -12.53 -7.99 7.05
C ASP A 151 -13.83 -7.28 6.60
N GLU A 152 -13.88 -5.93 6.66
CA GLU A 152 -15.04 -5.15 6.21
C GLU A 152 -15.31 -5.32 4.71
N PHE A 153 -14.26 -5.51 3.91
CA PHE A 153 -14.32 -5.67 2.46
C PHE A 153 -14.18 -7.14 2.02
N GLU A 154 -14.34 -8.10 2.92
CA GLU A 154 -14.29 -9.52 2.57
C GLU A 154 -15.43 -9.88 1.62
N GLY A 155 -15.10 -10.53 0.50
CA GLY A 155 -16.05 -10.90 -0.55
C GLY A 155 -16.17 -9.87 -1.68
N ASP A 156 -15.61 -8.67 -1.51
CA ASP A 156 -15.56 -7.68 -2.57
C ASP A 156 -14.57 -8.06 -3.67
N GLN A 157 -14.87 -7.56 -4.87
CA GLN A 157 -14.06 -7.78 -6.05
C GLN A 157 -13.52 -6.46 -6.59
N ILE A 158 -12.21 -6.25 -6.46
CA ILE A 158 -11.53 -5.03 -6.93
C ILE A 158 -10.79 -5.33 -8.21
N ARG A 159 -11.10 -4.63 -9.30
CA ARG A 159 -10.42 -4.82 -10.59
C ARG A 159 -8.93 -4.46 -10.50
N VAL A 160 -8.11 -5.26 -11.17
CA VAL A 160 -6.66 -5.05 -11.26
C VAL A 160 -6.27 -5.00 -12.74
N PRO A 161 -5.98 -3.82 -13.31
CA PRO A 161 -5.45 -3.75 -14.67
C PRO A 161 -4.04 -4.34 -14.72
N ILE A 162 -3.83 -5.27 -15.65
CA ILE A 162 -2.52 -5.87 -15.90
C ILE A 162 -2.13 -5.58 -17.36
N PRO A 163 -1.08 -4.77 -17.61
CA PRO A 163 -0.74 -4.30 -18.96
C PRO A 163 0.13 -5.29 -19.77
N TYR A 164 0.33 -6.52 -19.29
CA TYR A 164 1.13 -7.53 -19.99
C TYR A 164 0.38 -8.07 -21.21
N LYS A 165 1.10 -8.21 -22.34
CA LYS A 165 0.52 -8.73 -23.59
C LYS A 165 -0.01 -10.16 -23.43
N ASP A 166 0.72 -10.99 -22.69
CA ASP A 166 0.35 -12.40 -22.49
C ASP A 166 -0.85 -12.55 -21.54
N ALA A 167 -1.10 -11.54 -20.70
CA ALA A 167 -2.24 -11.45 -19.80
C ALA A 167 -3.49 -10.81 -20.47
N ALA A 168 -3.38 -10.26 -21.68
CA ALA A 168 -4.45 -9.55 -22.38
C ALA A 168 -5.77 -10.35 -22.58
N PRO A 169 -5.77 -11.70 -22.71
CA PRO A 169 -7.01 -12.48 -22.81
C PRO A 169 -7.84 -12.54 -21.51
N TYR A 170 -7.26 -12.14 -20.38
CA TYR A 170 -7.84 -12.32 -19.05
C TYR A 170 -8.26 -10.98 -18.45
N ASP A 171 -9.29 -11.03 -17.61
CA ASP A 171 -9.56 -10.00 -16.61
C ASP A 171 -8.98 -10.46 -15.27
N PHE A 172 -8.50 -9.52 -14.47
CA PHE A 172 -7.95 -9.80 -13.15
C PHE A 172 -8.66 -9.01 -12.07
N ALA A 173 -8.79 -9.64 -10.91
CA ALA A 173 -9.35 -8.99 -9.74
C ALA A 173 -8.63 -9.42 -8.47
N TRP A 174 -8.51 -8.48 -7.56
CA TRP A 174 -8.08 -8.67 -6.19
C TRP A 174 -9.33 -8.89 -5.33
N PHE A 175 -9.29 -9.96 -4.54
CA PHE A 175 -10.26 -10.23 -3.47
C PHE A 175 -9.58 -9.84 -2.15
N PRO A 176 -10.02 -8.75 -1.49
CA PRO A 176 -9.52 -8.38 -0.18
C PRO A 176 -9.77 -9.50 0.83
N GLN A 177 -8.72 -9.88 1.53
CA GLN A 177 -8.82 -10.88 2.59
C GLN A 177 -7.66 -10.71 3.55
N ARG A 178 -7.96 -10.78 4.85
CA ARG A 178 -6.92 -10.76 5.88
C ARG A 178 -6.13 -12.07 5.85
N SER A 179 -4.79 -11.94 5.81
CA SER A 179 -3.84 -13.03 6.05
C SER A 179 -4.25 -14.36 5.39
N PRO A 180 -4.50 -14.38 4.06
CA PRO A 180 -5.00 -15.58 3.39
C PRO A 180 -4.03 -16.76 3.49
N ILE A 181 -2.75 -16.49 3.74
CA ILE A 181 -1.72 -17.50 3.94
C ILE A 181 -1.34 -17.64 5.41
N GLU A 182 -1.43 -18.87 5.91
CA GLU A 182 -0.96 -19.28 7.23
C GLU A 182 0.49 -19.74 7.15
N LEU A 183 1.35 -19.24 8.04
CA LEU A 183 2.76 -19.62 8.09
C LEU A 183 3.02 -20.60 9.24
N PRO A 184 3.88 -21.64 9.07
CA PRO A 184 4.02 -22.75 10.02
C PRO A 184 4.40 -22.40 11.46
N ASN A 185 4.95 -21.21 11.69
CA ASN A 185 5.33 -20.74 13.02
C ASN A 185 4.25 -19.86 13.69
N ASN A 186 3.02 -19.85 13.16
CA ASN A 186 1.87 -19.17 13.75
C ASN A 186 1.18 -20.03 14.81
N THR A 187 1.83 -20.26 15.96
CA THR A 187 1.05 -20.54 17.16
C THR A 187 0.37 -19.25 17.60
N LEU A 188 -0.84 -19.01 17.08
CA LEU A 188 -1.77 -18.03 17.67
C LEU A 188 -2.09 -18.50 19.10
N PRO A 189 -1.82 -17.71 20.14
CA PRO A 189 -2.29 -18.04 21.47
C PRO A 189 -3.82 -17.98 21.44
N VAL A 190 -4.47 -19.12 21.73
CA VAL A 190 -5.91 -19.20 21.91
C VAL A 190 -6.31 -18.27 23.05
N GLY A 191 -7.22 -17.32 22.78
CA GLY A 191 -7.82 -16.47 23.80
C GLY A 191 -7.13 -15.12 24.03
N ILE A 192 -6.95 -14.34 22.97
CA ILE A 192 -6.47 -12.96 23.10
C ILE A 192 -7.63 -11.96 22.99
N ASP A 193 -7.79 -11.20 24.08
CA ASP A 193 -8.65 -10.04 24.25
C ASP A 193 -8.46 -8.98 23.15
N GLN A 194 -9.52 -8.25 22.78
CA GLN A 194 -9.55 -7.28 21.67
C GLN A 194 -8.50 -6.15 21.77
N PHE A 195 -7.84 -6.02 22.92
CA PHE A 195 -6.87 -4.98 23.23
C PHE A 195 -5.43 -5.46 23.37
N SER A 196 -5.13 -6.75 23.20
CA SER A 196 -3.75 -7.23 23.29
C SER A 196 -3.02 -7.08 21.95
N VAL A 197 -1.71 -6.83 22.03
CA VAL A 197 -0.82 -6.63 20.88
C VAL A 197 -0.87 -7.88 19.98
N ARG A 198 -1.57 -7.77 18.84
CA ARG A 198 -1.70 -8.86 17.86
C ARG A 198 -0.30 -9.24 17.36
N PRO A 199 0.08 -10.54 17.30
CA PRO A 199 1.38 -10.92 16.75
C PRO A 199 1.52 -10.44 15.29
N SER A 200 2.74 -10.11 14.85
CA SER A 200 3.05 -9.65 13.48
C SER A 200 2.46 -10.53 12.38
N SER A 201 2.31 -11.82 12.67
CA SER A 201 1.72 -12.78 11.76
C SER A 201 0.20 -12.76 11.67
N ALA A 202 -0.50 -12.25 12.68
CA ALA A 202 -1.93 -11.98 12.62
C ALA A 202 -2.24 -10.79 11.68
N LEU A 203 -1.25 -9.92 11.45
CA LEU A 203 -1.32 -8.83 10.47
C LEU A 203 -0.91 -9.25 9.05
N GLY A 204 -0.55 -10.52 8.84
CA GLY A 204 -0.17 -11.03 7.52
C GLY A 204 1.18 -10.51 7.05
N LEU A 205 2.09 -10.17 7.96
CA LEU A 205 3.41 -9.65 7.59
C LEU A 205 4.32 -10.77 7.09
N LEU A 206 4.86 -10.59 5.89
CA LEU A 206 5.74 -11.55 5.23
C LEU A 206 6.95 -10.88 4.61
N ARG A 207 8.00 -11.67 4.45
CA ARG A 207 9.25 -11.25 3.85
C ARG A 207 9.56 -12.15 2.66
N VAL A 208 9.78 -11.53 1.49
CA VAL A 208 10.21 -12.24 0.28
C VAL A 208 11.70 -12.02 0.08
N ARG A 209 12.46 -13.10 0.01
CA ARG A 209 13.92 -13.08 -0.12
C ARG A 209 14.34 -13.76 -1.43
N PRO A 210 15.09 -13.10 -2.32
CA PRO A 210 15.66 -13.77 -3.49
C PRO A 210 16.67 -14.83 -3.03
N HIS A 211 16.71 -15.97 -3.72
CA HIS A 211 17.71 -17.00 -3.47
C HIS A 211 19.01 -16.64 -4.20
N SER A 212 20.04 -16.26 -3.47
CA SER A 212 21.41 -16.15 -4.00
C SER A 212 22.19 -17.45 -3.70
N HIS A 213 22.79 -18.05 -4.73
CA HIS A 213 23.69 -19.19 -4.57
C HIS A 213 24.98 -18.75 -3.87
N GLY A 214 24.99 -18.76 -2.53
CA GLY A 214 26.20 -18.70 -1.70
C GLY A 214 26.80 -17.31 -1.44
N ILE A 215 26.23 -16.23 -1.98
CA ILE A 215 26.67 -14.86 -1.63
C ILE A 215 25.60 -14.24 -0.73
N SER A 216 25.86 -14.26 0.58
CA SER A 216 25.11 -13.47 1.56
C SER A 216 25.52 -12.00 1.37
N LEU A 217 24.88 -11.32 0.42
CA LEU A 217 24.91 -9.87 0.38
C LEU A 217 24.02 -9.40 1.53
N VAL A 218 24.69 -9.09 2.63
CA VAL A 218 24.18 -8.53 3.87
C VAL A 218 23.16 -7.42 3.55
N SER A 219 21.87 -7.73 3.73
CA SER A 219 20.76 -6.77 3.92
C SER A 219 19.99 -6.13 2.74
N GLU A 220 20.26 -6.33 1.45
CA GLU A 220 19.78 -5.33 0.44
C GLU A 220 18.76 -5.72 -0.66
N CYS A 221 18.06 -6.85 -0.63
CA CYS A 221 16.98 -7.12 -1.63
C CYS A 221 15.73 -7.84 -1.09
N CYS A 222 15.42 -7.70 0.20
CA CYS A 222 14.20 -8.31 0.76
C CYS A 222 13.00 -7.37 0.54
N LEU A 223 11.87 -7.92 0.13
CA LEU A 223 10.60 -7.22 0.18
C LEU A 223 9.96 -7.46 1.54
N HIS A 224 9.57 -6.38 2.21
CA HIS A 224 8.83 -6.41 3.47
C HIS A 224 7.37 -6.08 3.16
N LEU A 225 6.52 -7.09 3.25
CA LEU A 225 5.18 -7.05 2.68
C LEU A 225 4.11 -7.28 3.76
N MET A 226 2.95 -6.67 3.55
CA MET A 226 1.71 -7.01 4.26
C MET A 226 0.75 -7.70 3.29
N GLN A 227 0.23 -8.86 3.64
CA GLN A 227 -0.79 -9.54 2.84
C GLN A 227 -2.11 -8.79 2.88
N LEU A 228 -2.73 -8.63 1.72
CA LEU A 228 -3.99 -7.90 1.55
C LEU A 228 -5.09 -8.76 0.90
N GLY A 229 -4.78 -9.99 0.50
CA GLY A 229 -5.72 -10.92 -0.12
C GLY A 229 -5.08 -11.64 -1.30
N TYR A 230 -5.89 -12.03 -2.27
CA TYR A 230 -5.42 -12.84 -3.38
C TYR A 230 -5.90 -12.36 -4.74
N LEU A 231 -5.16 -12.76 -5.77
CA LEU A 231 -5.42 -12.40 -7.15
C LEU A 231 -6.10 -13.56 -7.87
N VAL A 232 -7.22 -13.27 -8.51
CA VAL A 232 -7.93 -14.18 -9.41
C VAL A 232 -7.87 -13.67 -10.83
N ALA A 233 -8.00 -14.61 -11.77
CA ALA A 233 -8.13 -14.34 -13.19
C ALA A 233 -9.40 -14.99 -13.70
N ARG A 234 -9.97 -14.43 -14.76
CA ARG A 234 -10.94 -15.13 -15.59
C ARG A 234 -10.67 -14.82 -17.05
N PRO A 235 -10.88 -15.78 -17.97
CA PRO A 235 -11.00 -15.44 -19.38
C PRO A 235 -12.09 -14.40 -19.58
N LYS A 236 -11.89 -13.44 -20.49
CA LYS A 236 -12.92 -12.43 -20.81
C LYS A 236 -14.24 -13.02 -21.34
N SER A 237 -14.17 -14.24 -21.85
CA SER A 237 -15.34 -15.01 -22.31
C SER A 237 -16.04 -15.80 -21.21
N ALA A 238 -15.42 -15.94 -20.04
CA ALA A 238 -15.91 -16.76 -18.94
C ALA A 238 -16.51 -15.90 -17.82
N GLN A 239 -17.42 -16.50 -17.05
CA GLN A 239 -18.05 -15.82 -15.91
C GLN A 239 -17.38 -16.16 -14.57
N THR A 240 -16.67 -17.29 -14.50
CA THR A 240 -16.09 -17.82 -13.27
C THR A 240 -14.67 -17.33 -13.04
N TRP A 241 -14.38 -16.95 -11.80
CA TRP A 241 -13.04 -16.58 -11.34
C TRP A 241 -12.23 -17.82 -10.96
N GLU A 242 -10.96 -17.82 -11.31
CA GLU A 242 -9.99 -18.85 -10.98
C GLU A 242 -8.80 -18.24 -10.22
N GLU A 243 -8.31 -18.92 -9.18
CA GLU A 243 -7.15 -18.47 -8.43
C GLU A 243 -5.88 -18.52 -9.31
N THR A 244 -5.12 -17.42 -9.31
CA THR A 244 -3.84 -17.36 -10.03
C THR A 244 -2.68 -17.97 -9.24
N GLY A 245 -2.89 -18.29 -7.96
CA GLY A 245 -1.83 -18.64 -7.02
C GLY A 245 -0.98 -17.46 -6.56
N HIS A 246 -1.36 -16.22 -6.90
CA HIS A 246 -0.72 -15.00 -6.38
C HIS A 246 -1.49 -14.41 -5.22
N ILE A 247 -0.76 -13.96 -4.21
CA ILE A 247 -1.27 -13.08 -3.17
C ILE A 247 -1.04 -11.62 -3.56
N VAL A 248 -1.98 -10.76 -3.20
CA VAL A 248 -1.85 -9.31 -3.33
C VAL A 248 -1.32 -8.77 -2.01
N THR A 249 -0.27 -7.95 -2.09
CA THR A 249 0.46 -7.47 -0.92
C THR A 249 0.79 -5.99 -1.04
N TRP A 250 1.09 -5.36 0.09
CA TRP A 250 1.63 -4.01 0.17
C TRP A 250 3.11 -4.03 0.51
N ASP A 251 3.94 -3.44 -0.36
CA ASP A 251 5.36 -3.20 -0.10
C ASP A 251 5.51 -2.04 0.89
N ARG A 252 5.78 -2.39 2.14
CA ARG A 252 5.86 -1.45 3.28
C ARG A 252 7.02 -0.48 3.15
N ALA A 253 8.07 -0.84 2.41
CA ALA A 253 9.25 0.00 2.24
C ALA A 253 9.05 1.05 1.14
N PHE A 254 8.39 0.67 0.03
CA PHE A 254 8.24 1.53 -1.15
C PHE A 254 6.83 2.10 -1.34
N GLY A 255 5.85 1.66 -0.55
CA GLY A 255 4.47 2.16 -0.61
C GLY A 255 3.78 1.86 -1.93
N ARG A 256 3.67 0.58 -2.28
CA ARG A 256 3.08 0.12 -3.54
C ARG A 256 2.49 -1.27 -3.41
N PHE A 257 1.48 -1.57 -4.22
CA PHE A 257 0.95 -2.93 -4.33
C PHE A 257 1.87 -3.82 -5.17
N VAL A 258 2.06 -5.05 -4.69
CA VAL A 258 2.84 -6.10 -5.34
C VAL A 258 2.06 -7.40 -5.28
N ALA A 259 1.96 -8.11 -6.40
CA ALA A 259 1.47 -9.48 -6.45
C ALA A 259 2.67 -10.45 -6.38
N VAL A 260 2.58 -11.48 -5.54
CA VAL A 260 3.63 -12.48 -5.32
C VAL A 260 3.03 -13.87 -5.50
N PHE A 261 3.63 -14.67 -6.37
CA PHE A 261 3.23 -16.06 -6.57
C PHE A 261 3.63 -16.93 -5.39
N VAL A 262 2.67 -17.66 -4.85
CA VAL A 262 2.86 -18.59 -3.71
C VAL A 262 2.23 -19.95 -4.00
N GLY A 263 1.84 -20.20 -5.26
CA GLY A 263 1.28 -21.47 -5.75
C GLY A 263 -0.12 -21.83 -5.24
N LYS A 264 -0.52 -21.34 -4.07
CA LYS A 264 -1.87 -21.41 -3.50
C LYS A 264 -2.21 -20.04 -2.95
N SER A 265 -3.41 -19.54 -3.25
CA SER A 265 -3.82 -18.21 -2.78
C SER A 265 -4.22 -18.20 -1.31
N CYS A 266 -4.63 -19.35 -0.76
CA CYS A 266 -5.16 -19.50 0.59
C CYS A 266 -4.58 -20.74 1.32
N GLY A 267 -4.53 -20.67 2.65
CA GLY A 267 -4.17 -21.77 3.55
C GLY A 267 -2.69 -21.84 3.94
N ALA A 268 -2.28 -22.97 4.51
CA ALA A 268 -0.93 -23.14 5.04
C ALA A 268 0.16 -23.18 3.96
N LEU A 269 1.20 -22.35 4.13
CA LEU A 269 2.44 -22.40 3.36
C LEU A 269 3.39 -23.44 3.94
N ASP A 270 4.21 -24.01 3.04
CA ASP A 270 5.32 -24.89 3.41
C ASP A 270 6.57 -24.04 3.69
N ALA A 271 7.03 -24.03 4.95
CA ALA A 271 8.08 -23.15 5.47
C ALA A 271 9.45 -23.33 4.79
N GLU A 272 9.70 -24.47 4.15
CA GLU A 272 11.00 -24.78 3.54
C GLU A 272 10.94 -24.81 2.01
N LYS A 273 9.78 -24.49 1.43
CA LYS A 273 9.57 -24.62 0.00
C LYS A 273 10.26 -23.49 -0.77
N GLN A 274 11.21 -23.89 -1.60
CA GLN A 274 11.78 -23.03 -2.64
C GLN A 274 10.75 -22.82 -3.76
N TRP A 275 10.46 -21.56 -4.07
CA TRP A 275 9.60 -21.24 -5.21
C TRP A 275 10.45 -21.04 -6.44
N ILE A 276 10.49 -22.07 -7.29
CA ILE A 276 11.07 -22.02 -8.63
C ILE A 276 9.89 -21.89 -9.59
N VAL A 277 9.74 -20.75 -10.26
CA VAL A 277 8.61 -20.51 -11.15
C VAL A 277 9.11 -20.17 -12.54
N PRO A 278 9.27 -21.16 -13.45
CA PRO A 278 9.76 -20.86 -14.78
C PRO A 278 8.70 -20.15 -15.63
N ASN A 279 7.40 -20.34 -15.33
CA ASN A 279 6.27 -19.74 -16.06
C ASN A 279 4.99 -19.78 -15.18
N PRO A 280 4.61 -18.67 -14.50
CA PRO A 280 3.31 -18.60 -13.83
C PRO A 280 2.17 -18.74 -14.84
N LEU A 281 1.04 -19.31 -14.40
CA LEU A 281 -0.18 -19.37 -15.22
C LEU A 281 -0.69 -17.95 -15.52
N PHE A 282 -1.54 -17.82 -16.54
CA PHE A 282 -2.21 -16.56 -16.91
C PHE A 282 -1.28 -15.44 -17.47
N GLY A 283 -0.05 -15.78 -17.86
CA GLY A 283 0.88 -14.82 -18.48
C GLY A 283 1.38 -13.75 -17.50
N LEU A 284 1.44 -14.10 -16.20
CA LEU A 284 1.91 -13.23 -15.13
C LEU A 284 3.37 -13.51 -14.79
N ASP A 285 4.06 -12.51 -14.25
CA ASP A 285 5.39 -12.70 -13.65
C ASP A 285 5.24 -13.17 -12.19
N ALA A 286 6.22 -13.93 -11.70
CA ALA A 286 6.15 -14.50 -10.35
C ALA A 286 6.08 -13.43 -9.25
N VAL A 287 6.66 -12.24 -9.48
CA VAL A 287 6.52 -11.07 -8.61
C VAL A 287 6.38 -9.83 -9.48
N MET A 288 5.25 -9.13 -9.36
CA MET A 288 4.89 -8.01 -10.23
C MET A 288 4.22 -6.88 -9.46
N ARG A 289 4.36 -5.64 -9.97
CA ARG A 289 3.60 -4.50 -9.45
C ARG A 289 2.16 -4.60 -9.97
N VAL A 290 1.21 -4.27 -9.11
CA VAL A 290 -0.21 -4.14 -9.48
C VAL A 290 -0.73 -2.79 -9.02
N SER A 291 -1.86 -2.36 -9.59
CA SER A 291 -2.50 -1.08 -9.23
C SER A 291 -4.02 -1.27 -9.17
N PRO A 292 -4.54 -1.88 -8.09
CA PRO A 292 -5.98 -2.11 -7.94
C PRO A 292 -6.79 -0.81 -7.99
N GLY A 293 -8.02 -0.87 -8.49
CA GLY A 293 -8.98 0.26 -8.47
C GLY A 293 -8.69 1.40 -9.44
N ASN A 294 -7.57 1.38 -10.16
CA ASN A 294 -7.28 2.33 -11.22
C ASN A 294 -7.77 1.78 -12.58
N ASP A 295 -8.67 2.51 -13.25
CA ASP A 295 -9.12 2.14 -14.60
C ASP A 295 -8.07 2.43 -15.68
N LEU A 296 -7.09 3.29 -15.36
CA LEU A 296 -5.98 3.62 -16.24
C LEU A 296 -4.73 2.89 -15.76
N PRO A 297 -4.05 2.10 -16.63
CA PRO A 297 -2.75 1.56 -16.28
C PRO A 297 -1.80 2.73 -16.03
N GLU A 298 -1.27 2.86 -14.80
CA GLU A 298 -0.20 3.82 -14.52
C GLU A 298 1.00 3.47 -15.43
N GLN A 299 1.10 4.15 -16.58
CA GLN A 299 2.36 4.23 -17.30
C GLN A 299 3.29 5.11 -16.47
N LYS A 300 4.09 4.50 -15.60
CA LYS A 300 5.43 4.96 -15.22
C LYS A 300 6.02 4.01 -14.17
N ASP A 301 7.22 3.53 -14.49
CA ASP A 301 8.03 2.55 -13.77
C ASP A 301 7.59 1.09 -13.90
N THR A 302 7.99 0.50 -15.04
CA THR A 302 8.16 -0.94 -15.25
C THR A 302 9.34 -1.52 -14.46
N ASN A 303 9.86 -0.82 -13.45
CA ASN A 303 10.97 -1.33 -12.67
C ASN A 303 10.47 -2.53 -11.86
N PRO A 304 11.00 -3.74 -12.10
CA PRO A 304 10.54 -4.93 -11.41
C PRO A 304 10.75 -4.76 -9.89
N PRO A 305 9.86 -5.33 -9.05
CA PRO A 305 9.99 -5.25 -7.59
C PRO A 305 11.36 -5.74 -7.10
N PHE A 306 11.94 -6.71 -7.81
CA PHE A 306 13.36 -7.05 -7.74
C PHE A 306 14.13 -6.41 -8.89
N ARG A 307 15.26 -5.76 -8.60
CA ARG A 307 16.15 -5.19 -9.63
C ARG A 307 16.68 -6.21 -10.65
N HIS A 308 16.62 -7.50 -10.33
CA HIS A 308 17.03 -8.60 -11.19
C HIS A 308 15.93 -9.67 -11.23
N SER A 309 15.77 -10.34 -12.38
CA SER A 309 14.92 -11.53 -12.49
C SER A 309 15.59 -12.65 -11.70
N TYR A 310 15.09 -12.89 -10.48
CA TYR A 310 15.52 -14.03 -9.68
C TYR A 310 14.58 -15.21 -9.97
N PRO A 311 15.08 -16.33 -10.52
CA PRO A 311 14.24 -17.47 -10.83
C PRO A 311 13.75 -18.21 -9.57
N VAL A 312 14.32 -17.89 -8.40
CA VAL A 312 14.05 -18.57 -7.13
C VAL A 312 13.99 -17.57 -5.97
N TYR A 313 12.97 -17.68 -5.11
CA TYR A 313 12.84 -16.91 -3.88
C TYR A 313 12.18 -17.71 -2.75
N TYR A 314 12.29 -17.19 -1.53
CA TYR A 314 11.66 -17.70 -0.31
C TYR A 314 10.63 -16.70 0.22
N VAL A 315 9.58 -17.22 0.84
CA VAL A 315 8.56 -16.44 1.52
C VAL A 315 8.50 -16.91 2.97
N ASP A 316 8.83 -16.02 3.91
CA ASP A 316 8.80 -16.32 5.34
C ASP A 316 7.94 -15.29 6.10
N ALA A 317 7.64 -15.56 7.36
CA ALA A 317 7.08 -14.55 8.26
C ALA A 317 8.05 -13.38 8.43
N ASP A 318 7.57 -12.16 8.33
CA ASP A 318 8.37 -10.99 8.68
C ASP A 318 8.32 -10.78 10.20
N PRO A 319 9.45 -10.81 10.91
CA PRO A 319 9.48 -10.50 12.33
C PRO A 319 9.03 -9.05 12.64
N GLY A 320 8.96 -8.18 11.64
CA GLY A 320 8.56 -6.78 11.80
C GLY A 320 9.57 -5.98 12.63
N PRO A 321 10.89 -6.06 12.35
CA PRO A 321 11.92 -5.44 13.17
C PRO A 321 11.84 -3.90 13.17
N ASP A 322 11.06 -3.33 12.25
CA ASP A 322 10.84 -1.90 12.12
C ASP A 322 9.58 -1.40 12.84
N LEU A 323 8.78 -2.31 13.41
CA LEU A 323 7.54 -2.00 14.12
C LEU A 323 7.80 -1.53 15.56
N VAL A 324 6.92 -0.64 16.03
CA VAL A 324 6.92 -0.03 17.37
C VAL A 324 5.51 -0.07 17.95
#